data_AF-A0A3R9ZRW4-F1
#
_entry.id   AF-A0A3R9ZRW4-F1
#
_cell.length_a   1.000
_cell.length_b   1.000
_cell.length_c   1.000
_cell.angle_alpha   90.00
_cell.angle_beta   90.00
_cell.angle_gamma   90.00
#
_symmetry.space_group_name_H-M   'P 1'
#
loop_
_entity.id
_entity.type
_entity.pdbx_description
1 polymer ?
#
loop_
_entity_poly.entity_id
_entity_poly.type
_entity_poly.pdbx_seq_one_letter_code
_entity_poly.pdbx_strand_id
1 'polypeptide(L)'
;MTEPFPHESGIAQRLPRDLALVTVVIDIAMVAVNMAIQLWPDSPDSEQLRSAYALPGVWIPMVFSIGMAWVLAAALAWSHGRNALEKWGTQSVAALPQPRIRYAVAYIVVLVLNFHALSPLLYDLQLLFMPGGRLHEFFGSPSMRAAMPVFMFLQSIAQLVVLALGVWVSAWFALRAGRAALPEMQHDESLGASPRRAVALVGASVFASLQMWIGAAVSRWTSVTRDLDGPELLVAWVLPPLAAFALAFWGGWLGAAPVVSRVRPFRAVGAAVLTFVLVQVGCVAFMLLWLMLAVWLHGFNSAGSLVSFVAALVLIYSMLVVVLTRVTTRVLYRRYL
;
A
#
# COMPACT_ATOMS: atom_id res chain seq x y z
N MET A 1 -24.11 -28.29 25.78
CA MET A 1 -23.67 -27.93 24.42
C MET A 1 -24.80 -27.16 23.77
N THR A 2 -24.74 -25.83 23.83
CA THR A 2 -25.69 -24.95 23.15
C THR A 2 -25.07 -24.58 21.81
N GLU A 3 -25.71 -24.97 20.70
CA GLU A 3 -25.29 -24.50 19.38
C GLU A 3 -25.26 -22.97 19.36
N PRO A 4 -24.21 -22.34 18.81
CA PRO A 4 -24.17 -20.89 18.69
C PRO A 4 -25.30 -20.44 17.74
N PHE A 5 -26.07 -19.44 18.19
CA PHE A 5 -27.16 -18.89 17.39
C PHE A 5 -26.63 -18.39 16.02
N PRO A 6 -27.36 -18.60 14.92
CA PRO A 6 -26.91 -18.27 13.56
C PRO A 6 -26.55 -16.79 13.33
N HIS A 7 -26.94 -15.90 14.25
CA HIS A 7 -26.55 -14.49 14.21
C HIS A 7 -25.09 -14.22 14.62
N GLU A 8 -24.50 -15.01 15.52
CA GLU A 8 -23.14 -14.76 16.04
C GLU A 8 -22.05 -15.19 15.05
N SER A 9 -22.28 -16.30 14.34
CA SER A 9 -21.39 -16.78 13.27
C SER A 9 -21.32 -15.79 12.11
N GLY A 10 -22.46 -15.19 11.73
CA GLY A 10 -22.53 -14.14 10.70
C GLY A 10 -21.80 -12.85 11.08
N ILE A 11 -21.75 -12.49 12.37
CA ILE A 11 -21.00 -11.32 12.86
C ILE A 11 -19.50 -11.61 12.84
N ALA A 12 -19.06 -12.79 13.26
CA ALA A 12 -17.64 -13.17 13.25
C ALA A 12 -17.07 -13.21 11.83
N GLN A 13 -17.81 -13.74 10.85
CA GLN A 13 -17.39 -13.79 9.45
C GLN A 13 -17.21 -12.40 8.82
N ARG A 14 -17.89 -11.37 9.32
CA ARG A 14 -17.77 -9.98 8.85
C ARG A 14 -16.53 -9.27 9.38
N LEU A 15 -15.88 -9.78 10.42
CA LEU A 15 -14.74 -9.12 11.07
C LEU A 15 -13.66 -8.62 10.08
N PRO A 16 -13.20 -9.37 9.07
CA PRO A 16 -12.19 -8.88 8.12
C PRO A 16 -12.67 -7.64 7.36
N ARG A 17 -13.95 -7.64 6.93
CA ARG A 17 -14.58 -6.51 6.25
C ARG A 17 -14.73 -5.33 7.20
N ASP A 18 -15.16 -5.58 8.44
CA ASP A 18 -15.39 -4.52 9.41
C ASP A 18 -14.08 -3.82 9.81
N LEU A 19 -12.99 -4.58 10.02
CA LEU A 19 -11.69 -3.98 10.30
C LEU A 19 -11.23 -3.09 9.14
N ALA A 20 -11.32 -3.59 7.90
CA ALA A 20 -10.96 -2.82 6.72
C ALA A 20 -11.80 -1.54 6.55
N LEU A 21 -13.12 -1.62 6.79
CA LEU A 21 -14.01 -0.45 6.73
C LEU A 21 -13.69 0.56 7.84
N VAL A 22 -13.45 0.09 9.07
CA VAL A 22 -13.08 0.96 10.19
C VAL A 22 -11.78 1.70 9.89
N THR A 23 -10.76 1.02 9.35
CA THR A 23 -9.51 1.66 8.91
C THR A 23 -9.78 2.81 7.94
N VAL A 24 -10.53 2.54 6.86
CA VAL A 24 -10.83 3.54 5.81
C VAL A 24 -11.67 4.69 6.36
N VAL A 25 -12.68 4.41 7.19
CA VAL A 25 -13.54 5.46 7.77
C VAL A 25 -12.73 6.37 8.69
N ILE A 26 -11.84 5.82 9.51
CA ILE A 26 -10.97 6.61 10.38
C ILE A 26 -10.02 7.46 9.54
N ASP A 27 -9.40 6.89 8.50
CA ASP A 27 -8.48 7.64 7.64
C ASP A 27 -9.18 8.77 6.90
N ILE A 28 -10.39 8.54 6.35
CA ILE A 28 -11.22 9.58 5.74
C ILE A 28 -11.55 10.67 6.75
N ALA A 29 -11.98 10.30 7.96
CA ALA A 29 -12.31 11.27 9.00
C ALA A 29 -11.10 12.11 9.39
N MET A 30 -9.93 11.48 9.57
CA MET A 30 -8.68 12.18 9.90
C MET A 30 -8.26 13.15 8.79
N VAL A 31 -8.33 12.73 7.53
CA VAL A 31 -8.03 13.63 6.38
C VAL A 31 -9.04 14.77 6.31
N ALA A 32 -10.33 14.50 6.49
CA ALA A 32 -11.37 15.52 6.46
C ALA A 32 -11.20 16.56 7.57
N VAL A 33 -10.94 16.11 8.81
CA VAL A 33 -10.67 16.98 9.97
C VAL A 33 -9.40 17.80 9.72
N ASN A 34 -8.32 17.17 9.27
CA ASN A 34 -7.07 17.87 8.99
C ASN A 34 -7.22 18.92 7.88
N MET A 35 -7.92 18.58 6.79
CA MET A 35 -8.22 19.55 5.71
C MET A 35 -9.13 20.68 6.19
N ALA A 36 -10.14 20.39 7.00
CA ALA A 36 -11.03 21.42 7.54
C ALA A 36 -10.27 22.42 8.45
N ILE A 37 -9.34 21.93 9.27
CA ILE A 37 -8.50 22.77 10.14
C ILE A 37 -7.53 23.61 9.29
N GLN A 38 -6.85 23.01 8.31
CA GLN A 38 -5.85 23.70 7.48
C GLN A 38 -6.45 24.71 6.48
N LEU A 39 -7.71 24.50 6.08
CA LEU A 39 -8.39 25.35 5.12
C LEU A 39 -9.40 26.29 5.78
N TRP A 40 -9.45 26.33 7.12
CA TRP A 40 -10.32 27.23 7.86
C TRP A 40 -9.99 28.70 7.53
N PRO A 41 -10.96 29.62 7.39
CA PRO A 41 -10.70 31.02 7.05
C PRO A 41 -9.65 31.69 7.93
N ASP A 42 -9.70 31.43 9.22
CA ASP A 42 -8.81 32.07 10.19
C ASP A 42 -7.48 31.33 10.39
N SER A 43 -7.22 30.23 9.68
CA SER A 43 -5.94 29.53 9.78
C SER A 43 -4.84 30.29 9.03
N PRO A 44 -3.60 30.31 9.56
CA PRO A 44 -2.47 30.90 8.85
C PRO A 44 -2.29 30.21 7.49
N ASP A 45 -1.95 31.00 6.48
CA ASP A 45 -1.72 30.56 5.09
C ASP A 45 -2.92 29.87 4.40
N SER A 46 -4.14 29.99 4.94
CA SER A 46 -5.33 29.30 4.42
C SER A 46 -5.63 29.62 2.95
N GLU A 47 -5.49 30.90 2.55
CA GLU A 47 -5.68 31.32 1.16
C GLU A 47 -4.63 30.74 0.22
N GLN A 48 -3.36 30.70 0.67
CA GLN A 48 -2.28 30.10 -0.09
C GLN A 48 -2.48 28.59 -0.23
N LEU A 49 -2.85 27.90 0.84
CA LEU A 49 -3.14 26.46 0.80
C LEU A 49 -4.33 26.13 -0.09
N ARG A 50 -5.42 26.91 -0.04
CA ARG A 50 -6.56 26.74 -0.95
C ARG A 50 -6.16 26.92 -2.41
N SER A 51 -5.38 27.95 -2.72
CA SER A 51 -4.89 28.20 -4.08
C SER A 51 -3.99 27.06 -4.57
N ALA A 52 -3.13 26.51 -3.70
CA ALA A 52 -2.24 25.40 -4.02
C ALA A 52 -3.00 24.09 -4.23
N TYR A 53 -3.97 23.76 -3.37
CA TYR A 53 -4.80 22.56 -3.53
C TYR A 53 -5.78 22.64 -4.69
N ALA A 54 -6.11 23.83 -5.19
CA ALA A 54 -6.89 23.97 -6.43
C ALA A 54 -6.11 23.53 -7.68
N LEU A 55 -4.77 23.48 -7.63
CA LEU A 55 -3.93 23.12 -8.77
C LEU A 55 -4.04 21.61 -9.07
N PRO A 56 -4.35 21.20 -10.32
CA PRO A 56 -4.39 19.80 -10.73
C PRO A 56 -3.11 19.02 -10.42
N GLY A 57 -1.95 19.66 -10.60
CA GLY A 57 -0.64 19.09 -10.29
C GLY A 57 -0.40 18.78 -8.81
N VAL A 58 -1.26 19.26 -7.90
CA VAL A 58 -1.15 19.03 -6.45
C VAL A 58 -2.22 18.06 -5.97
N TRP A 59 -3.50 18.34 -6.24
CA TRP A 59 -4.57 17.52 -5.65
C TRP A 59 -4.69 16.14 -6.30
N ILE A 60 -4.41 15.99 -7.61
CA ILE A 60 -4.50 14.70 -8.29
C ILE A 60 -3.49 13.71 -7.67
N PRO A 61 -2.17 13.99 -7.67
CA PRO A 61 -1.19 13.13 -6.99
C PRO A 61 -1.54 12.85 -5.52
N MET A 62 -2.01 13.87 -4.80
CA MET A 62 -2.37 13.76 -3.39
C MET A 62 -3.51 12.77 -3.17
N VAL A 63 -4.63 12.90 -3.88
CA VAL A 63 -5.81 12.04 -3.73
C VAL A 63 -5.47 10.59 -4.09
N PHE A 64 -4.71 10.35 -5.17
CA PHE A 64 -4.32 9.00 -5.54
C PHE A 64 -3.33 8.37 -4.55
N SER A 65 -2.37 9.16 -4.04
CA SER A 65 -1.43 8.67 -3.02
C SER A 65 -2.14 8.33 -1.72
N ILE A 66 -3.08 9.17 -1.27
CA ILE A 66 -3.90 8.94 -0.07
C ILE A 66 -4.80 7.72 -0.29
N GLY A 67 -5.52 7.66 -1.40
CA GLY A 67 -6.43 6.55 -1.72
C GLY A 67 -5.72 5.20 -1.74
N MET A 68 -4.52 5.11 -2.33
CA MET A 68 -3.77 3.86 -2.34
C MET A 68 -3.16 3.52 -0.97
N ALA A 69 -2.86 4.51 -0.12
CA ALA A 69 -2.51 4.26 1.28
C ALA A 69 -3.70 3.64 2.05
N TRP A 70 -4.92 4.14 1.83
CA TRP A 70 -6.14 3.55 2.41
C TRP A 70 -6.38 2.13 1.91
N VAL A 71 -6.20 1.86 0.61
CA VAL A 71 -6.30 0.51 0.04
C VAL A 71 -5.30 -0.44 0.70
N LEU A 72 -4.05 0.00 0.90
CA LEU A 72 -3.02 -0.80 1.57
C LEU A 72 -3.38 -1.08 3.02
N ALA A 73 -3.75 -0.05 3.78
CA ALA A 73 -4.13 -0.17 5.19
C ALA A 73 -5.35 -1.10 5.36
N ALA A 74 -6.37 -0.93 4.51
CA ALA A 74 -7.55 -1.78 4.48
C ALA A 74 -7.22 -3.24 4.12
N ALA A 75 -6.35 -3.48 3.13
CA ALA A 75 -5.92 -4.82 2.75
C ALA A 75 -5.16 -5.52 3.89
N LEU A 76 -4.32 -4.79 4.63
CA LEU A 76 -3.62 -5.28 5.82
C LEU A 76 -4.59 -5.56 6.97
N ALA A 77 -5.52 -4.64 7.27
CA ALA A 77 -6.53 -4.80 8.31
C ALA A 77 -7.44 -6.01 8.02
N TRP A 78 -7.88 -6.15 6.77
CA TRP A 78 -8.60 -7.32 6.29
C TRP A 78 -7.80 -8.61 6.49
N SER A 79 -6.51 -8.59 6.14
CA SER A 79 -5.61 -9.73 6.28
C SER A 79 -5.47 -10.19 7.74
N HIS A 80 -5.40 -9.23 8.68
CA HIS A 80 -5.39 -9.52 10.11
C HIS A 80 -6.68 -10.19 10.58
N GLY A 81 -7.84 -9.63 10.23
CA GLY A 81 -9.13 -10.21 10.59
C GLY A 81 -9.34 -11.60 9.98
N ARG A 82 -8.99 -11.79 8.71
CA ARG A 82 -9.12 -13.09 8.03
C ARG A 82 -8.16 -14.12 8.61
N ASN A 83 -6.94 -13.73 8.95
CA ASN A 83 -6.00 -14.63 9.61
C ASN A 83 -6.46 -15.04 11.02
N ALA A 84 -7.14 -14.16 11.76
CA ALA A 84 -7.72 -14.51 13.06
C ALA A 84 -8.80 -15.59 12.91
N LEU A 85 -9.71 -15.43 11.94
CA LEU A 85 -10.72 -16.45 11.63
C LEU A 85 -10.11 -17.79 11.25
N GLU A 86 -9.06 -17.79 10.43
CA GLU A 86 -8.41 -19.04 10.00
C GLU A 86 -7.60 -19.75 11.08
N LYS A 87 -7.12 -19.01 12.10
CA LYS A 87 -6.33 -19.58 13.20
C LYS A 87 -7.18 -20.01 14.39
N TRP A 88 -8.23 -19.27 14.70
CA TRP A 88 -9.00 -19.47 15.94
C TRP A 88 -10.42 -20.00 15.70
N GLY A 89 -10.89 -20.00 14.45
CA GLY A 89 -12.26 -20.38 14.13
C GLY A 89 -13.28 -19.25 14.37
N THR A 90 -14.48 -19.44 13.85
CA THR A 90 -15.58 -18.46 13.93
C THR A 90 -16.07 -18.26 15.36
N GLN A 91 -16.18 -19.34 16.14
CA GLN A 91 -16.68 -19.31 17.51
C GLN A 91 -15.77 -18.51 18.45
N SER A 92 -14.46 -18.77 18.43
CA SER A 92 -13.47 -18.03 19.23
C SER A 92 -13.43 -16.54 18.87
N VAL A 93 -13.69 -16.21 17.60
CA VAL A 93 -13.75 -14.83 17.12
C VAL A 93 -15.06 -14.15 17.51
N ALA A 94 -16.19 -14.88 17.50
CA ALA A 94 -17.48 -14.38 17.97
C ALA A 94 -17.44 -14.02 19.46
N ALA A 95 -16.69 -14.80 20.25
CA ALA A 95 -16.50 -14.56 21.67
C ALA A 95 -15.62 -13.34 22.00
N LEU A 96 -14.99 -12.69 21.00
CA LEU A 96 -14.19 -11.50 21.24
C LEU A 96 -15.08 -10.33 21.69
N PRO A 97 -14.82 -9.71 22.84
CA PRO A 97 -15.56 -8.52 23.26
C PRO A 97 -15.18 -7.31 22.41
N GLN A 98 -16.14 -6.85 21.61
CA GLN A 98 -16.09 -5.59 20.83
C GLN A 98 -14.77 -5.36 20.05
N PRO A 99 -14.32 -6.32 19.20
CA PRO A 99 -13.03 -6.22 18.51
C PRO A 99 -12.94 -4.98 17.61
N ARG A 100 -14.07 -4.55 17.03
CA ARG A 100 -14.14 -3.36 16.15
C ARG A 100 -13.81 -2.07 16.89
N ILE A 101 -14.37 -1.87 18.09
CA ILE A 101 -14.16 -0.66 18.89
C ILE A 101 -12.72 -0.63 19.40
N ARG A 102 -12.21 -1.77 19.88
CA ARG A 102 -10.81 -1.89 20.32
C ARG A 102 -9.82 -1.57 19.20
N TYR A 103 -10.08 -2.09 18.00
CA TYR A 103 -9.30 -1.76 16.82
C TYR A 103 -9.35 -0.26 16.51
N ALA A 104 -10.55 0.32 16.46
CA ALA A 104 -10.75 1.73 16.15
C ALA A 104 -9.98 2.64 17.13
N VAL A 105 -10.13 2.41 18.43
CA VAL A 105 -9.45 3.21 19.46
C VAL A 105 -7.93 3.09 19.34
N ALA A 106 -7.40 1.87 19.20
CA ALA A 106 -5.97 1.66 19.04
C ALA A 106 -5.43 2.32 17.76
N TYR A 107 -6.18 2.25 16.67
CA TYR A 107 -5.80 2.84 15.39
C TYR A 107 -5.80 4.37 15.43
N ILE A 108 -6.82 4.99 16.03
CA ILE A 108 -6.86 6.44 16.26
C ILE A 108 -5.65 6.89 17.08
N VAL A 109 -5.33 6.19 18.18
CA VAL A 109 -4.15 6.53 19.01
C VAL A 109 -2.87 6.46 18.19
N VAL A 110 -2.69 5.44 17.36
CA VAL A 110 -1.53 5.33 16.46
C VAL A 110 -1.48 6.50 15.48
N LEU A 111 -2.59 6.87 14.85
CA LEU A 111 -2.62 7.98 13.89
C LEU A 111 -2.33 9.32 14.56
N VAL A 112 -2.86 9.56 15.76
CA VAL A 112 -2.59 10.76 16.57
C VAL A 112 -1.11 10.82 16.94
N LEU A 113 -0.51 9.71 17.38
CA LEU A 113 0.93 9.65 17.66
C LEU A 113 1.77 9.89 16.40
N ASN A 114 1.38 9.32 15.27
CA ASN A 114 2.06 9.58 14.00
C ASN A 114 1.99 11.08 13.64
N PHE A 115 0.81 11.68 13.73
CA PHE A 115 0.58 13.08 13.37
C PHE A 115 1.29 14.07 14.30
N HIS A 116 1.33 13.82 15.61
CA HIS A 116 1.90 14.75 16.57
C HIS A 116 3.37 14.52 16.93
N ALA A 117 3.90 13.30 16.76
CA ALA A 117 5.28 13.00 17.11
C ALA A 117 6.14 12.75 15.87
N LEU A 118 5.70 11.82 14.99
CA LEU A 118 6.55 11.37 13.91
C LEU A 118 6.57 12.34 12.72
N SER A 119 5.41 12.86 12.32
CA SER A 119 5.32 13.81 11.21
C SER A 119 6.12 15.11 11.46
N PRO A 120 6.03 15.76 12.65
CA PRO A 120 6.84 16.94 12.95
C PRO A 120 8.33 16.61 13.00
N LEU A 121 8.71 15.48 13.61
CA LEU A 121 10.12 15.06 13.66
C LEU A 121 10.72 14.84 12.27
N LEU A 122 9.96 14.25 11.35
CA LEU A 122 10.38 14.08 9.97
C LEU A 122 10.44 15.40 9.21
N TYR A 123 9.54 16.34 9.51
CA TYR A 123 9.55 17.69 8.96
C TYR A 123 10.77 18.48 9.44
N ASP A 124 11.09 18.45 10.73
CA ASP A 124 12.28 19.10 11.30
C ASP A 124 13.56 18.52 10.70
N LEU A 125 13.62 17.20 10.53
CA LEU A 125 14.72 16.56 9.80
C LEU A 125 14.80 17.06 8.36
N GLN A 126 13.67 17.18 7.66
CA GLN A 126 13.62 17.70 6.28
C GLN A 126 14.14 19.14 6.19
N LEU A 127 13.82 20.00 7.16
CA LEU A 127 14.31 21.38 7.23
C LEU A 127 15.84 21.45 7.32
N LEU A 128 16.49 20.48 7.97
CA LEU A 128 17.96 20.42 8.03
C LEU A 128 18.60 20.25 6.63
N PHE A 129 17.88 19.63 5.68
CA PHE A 129 18.35 19.41 4.30
C PHE A 129 17.93 20.50 3.31
N MET A 130 16.99 21.38 3.68
CA MET A 130 16.55 22.48 2.81
C MET A 130 17.64 23.55 2.62
N PRO A 131 17.59 24.36 1.54
CA PRO A 131 18.50 25.49 1.36
C PRO A 131 18.45 26.42 2.59
N GLY A 132 19.63 26.69 3.20
CA GLY A 132 19.74 27.43 4.46
C GLY A 132 19.65 26.57 5.74
N GLY A 133 19.49 25.25 5.61
CA GLY A 133 19.55 24.31 6.73
C GLY A 133 20.99 23.93 7.10
N ARG A 134 21.20 23.54 8.37
CA ARG A 134 22.55 23.24 8.91
C ARG A 134 23.32 22.17 8.12
N LEU A 135 22.64 21.16 7.57
CA LEU A 135 23.31 20.13 6.77
C LEU A 135 23.60 20.63 5.35
N HIS A 136 22.79 21.57 4.82
CA HIS A 136 23.01 22.16 3.50
C HIS A 136 24.28 23.02 3.50
N GLU A 137 24.50 23.78 4.57
CA GLU A 137 25.70 24.58 4.78
C GLU A 137 26.96 23.72 4.96
N PHE A 138 26.82 22.55 5.60
CA PHE A 138 27.96 21.67 5.88
C PHE A 138 28.43 20.85 4.67
N PHE A 139 27.50 20.31 3.88
CA PHE A 139 27.84 19.42 2.75
C PHE A 139 28.00 20.16 1.41
N GLY A 140 27.48 21.38 1.27
CA GLY A 140 27.52 22.17 0.04
C GLY A 140 26.47 21.76 -1.01
N SER A 141 26.25 22.59 -2.02
CA SER A 141 25.14 22.44 -2.99
C SER A 141 25.18 21.18 -3.90
N PRO A 142 26.32 20.62 -4.34
CA PRO A 142 26.34 19.48 -5.27
C PRO A 142 25.98 18.15 -4.59
N SER A 143 26.47 17.94 -3.37
CA SER A 143 26.19 16.75 -2.55
C SER A 143 24.75 16.77 -2.03
N MET A 144 24.19 17.96 -1.75
CA MET A 144 22.81 18.10 -1.28
C MET A 144 21.76 17.75 -2.33
N ARG A 145 22.04 18.02 -3.61
CA ARG A 145 21.20 17.56 -4.73
C ARG A 145 21.09 16.04 -4.79
N ALA A 146 22.09 15.30 -4.30
CA ALA A 146 22.06 13.84 -4.24
C ALA A 146 21.53 13.30 -2.90
N ALA A 147 21.68 14.04 -1.80
CA ALA A 147 21.27 13.59 -0.46
C ALA A 147 19.77 13.80 -0.17
N MET A 148 19.20 14.93 -0.60
CA MET A 148 17.78 15.27 -0.38
C MET A 148 16.81 14.24 -0.97
N PRO A 149 17.02 13.80 -2.23
CA PRO A 149 16.57 12.51 -2.72
C PRO A 149 16.50 11.36 -1.70
N VAL A 150 17.66 10.82 -1.32
CA VAL A 150 17.77 9.63 -0.50
C VAL A 150 16.99 9.80 0.81
N PHE A 151 17.09 10.99 1.42
CA PHE A 151 16.34 11.32 2.63
C PHE A 151 14.81 11.28 2.43
N MET A 152 14.27 11.92 1.39
CA MET A 152 12.82 11.89 1.11
C MET A 152 12.32 10.47 0.81
N PHE A 153 13.13 9.66 0.14
CA PHE A 153 12.82 8.25 -0.09
C PHE A 153 12.79 7.46 1.23
N LEU A 154 13.78 7.64 2.10
CA LEU A 154 13.83 7.03 3.43
C LEU A 154 12.65 7.48 4.31
N GLN A 155 12.28 8.75 4.26
CA GLN A 155 11.10 9.28 4.94
C GLN A 155 9.82 8.60 4.43
N SER A 156 9.70 8.41 3.11
CA SER A 156 8.58 7.67 2.53
C SER A 156 8.52 6.22 3.00
N ILE A 157 9.69 5.56 3.15
CA ILE A 157 9.79 4.19 3.68
C ILE A 157 9.35 4.17 5.15
N ALA A 158 9.81 5.12 5.95
CA ALA A 158 9.43 5.24 7.35
C ALA A 158 7.90 5.36 7.49
N GLN A 159 7.26 6.19 6.65
CA GLN A 159 5.80 6.33 6.63
C GLN A 159 5.08 5.02 6.24
N LEU A 160 5.60 4.28 5.25
CA LEU A 160 5.06 2.97 4.88
C LEU A 160 5.16 1.95 6.03
N VAL A 161 6.31 1.93 6.71
CA VAL A 161 6.56 1.06 7.87
C VAL A 161 5.61 1.41 9.01
N VAL A 162 5.42 2.69 9.30
CA VAL A 162 4.52 3.17 10.36
C VAL A 162 3.07 2.83 10.06
N LEU A 163 2.62 2.94 8.81
CA LEU A 163 1.29 2.49 8.40
C LEU A 163 1.12 0.99 8.64
N ALA A 164 2.07 0.17 8.21
CA ALA A 164 2.01 -1.28 8.38
C ALA A 164 2.05 -1.70 9.87
N LEU A 165 2.96 -1.12 10.65
CA LEU A 165 3.07 -1.36 12.09
C LEU A 165 1.84 -0.85 12.84
N GLY A 166 1.28 0.29 12.42
CA GLY A 166 0.10 0.88 13.02
C GLY A 166 -1.12 -0.02 12.89
N VAL A 167 -1.36 -0.55 11.70
CA VAL A 167 -2.41 -1.55 11.46
C VAL A 167 -2.14 -2.83 12.26
N TRP A 168 -0.89 -3.29 12.31
CA TRP A 168 -0.50 -4.48 13.07
C TRP A 168 -0.74 -4.33 14.57
N VAL A 169 -0.28 -3.24 15.19
CA VAL A 169 -0.50 -2.94 16.63
C VAL A 169 -1.98 -2.90 16.93
N SER A 170 -2.76 -2.19 16.11
CA SER A 170 -4.21 -2.03 16.30
C SER A 170 -4.94 -3.37 16.21
N ALA A 171 -4.58 -4.20 15.22
CA ALA A 171 -5.12 -5.54 15.08
C ALA A 171 -4.70 -6.45 16.24
N TRP A 172 -3.46 -6.33 16.72
CA TRP A 172 -2.98 -7.09 17.87
C TRP A 172 -3.78 -6.76 19.13
N PHE A 173 -4.00 -5.48 19.43
CA PHE A 173 -4.82 -5.05 20.57
C PHE A 173 -6.27 -5.54 20.46
N ALA A 174 -6.86 -5.42 19.27
CA ALA A 174 -8.23 -5.86 19.02
C ALA A 174 -8.43 -7.37 19.23
N LEU A 175 -7.43 -8.17 18.87
CA LEU A 175 -7.51 -9.63 18.82
C LEU A 175 -6.89 -10.31 20.07
N ARG A 176 -6.22 -9.57 20.96
CA ARG A 176 -5.44 -10.12 22.08
C ARG A 176 -6.25 -10.99 23.05
N ALA A 177 -7.56 -10.74 23.19
CA ALA A 177 -8.44 -11.43 24.13
C ALA A 177 -8.82 -12.87 23.70
N GLY A 178 -8.62 -13.24 22.43
CA GLY A 178 -9.06 -14.53 21.87
C GLY A 178 -8.18 -15.73 22.17
N ARG A 179 -7.10 -15.57 22.95
CA ARG A 179 -6.14 -16.67 23.25
C ARG A 179 -6.68 -17.73 24.21
N ALA A 180 -7.83 -17.51 24.85
CA ALA A 180 -8.31 -18.34 25.96
C ALA A 180 -9.26 -19.49 25.56
N ALA A 181 -9.75 -19.54 24.32
CA ALA A 181 -10.67 -20.59 23.87
C ALA A 181 -9.91 -21.67 23.06
N LEU A 182 -10.05 -22.93 23.48
CA LEU A 182 -9.50 -24.10 22.79
C LEU A 182 -10.01 -24.20 21.35
N PRO A 183 -9.17 -24.64 20.38
CA PRO A 183 -9.58 -24.74 19.00
C PRO A 183 -10.38 -26.01 18.76
N GLU A 184 -11.69 -25.88 18.52
CA GLU A 184 -12.48 -26.95 17.93
C GLU A 184 -12.40 -26.82 16.40
N MET A 185 -11.77 -27.79 15.74
CA MET A 185 -11.65 -27.83 14.27
C MET A 185 -12.99 -28.25 13.65
N GLN A 186 -13.96 -27.33 13.62
CA GLN A 186 -15.15 -27.50 12.77
C GLN A 186 -14.87 -26.99 11.36
N HIS A 187 -14.95 -27.90 10.39
CA HIS A 187 -15.03 -27.58 8.96
C HIS A 187 -16.43 -27.03 8.67
N ASP A 188 -16.63 -25.73 8.93
CA ASP A 188 -17.81 -25.04 8.42
C ASP A 188 -17.56 -24.66 6.96
N GLU A 189 -18.41 -25.17 6.07
CA GLU A 189 -18.49 -24.75 4.66
C GLU A 189 -18.66 -23.23 4.60
N SER A 190 -17.63 -22.55 4.10
CA SER A 190 -17.64 -21.09 4.09
C SER A 190 -18.56 -20.57 2.99
N LEU A 191 -19.68 -19.96 3.39
CA LEU A 191 -20.45 -19.01 2.58
C LEU A 191 -19.66 -17.70 2.39
N GLY A 192 -18.57 -17.76 1.64
CA GLY A 192 -17.70 -16.62 1.34
C GLY A 192 -17.06 -16.75 -0.05
N ALA A 193 -16.66 -15.61 -0.63
CA ALA A 193 -15.99 -15.56 -1.94
C ALA A 193 -14.88 -16.62 -2.04
N SER A 194 -14.74 -17.24 -3.21
CA SER A 194 -13.78 -18.34 -3.41
C SER A 194 -12.39 -17.97 -2.86
N PRO A 195 -11.75 -18.84 -2.04
CA PRO A 195 -10.47 -18.50 -1.41
C PRO A 195 -9.41 -18.02 -2.41
N ARG A 196 -9.44 -18.58 -3.61
CA ARG A 196 -8.65 -18.16 -4.77
C ARG A 196 -8.83 -16.69 -5.12
N ARG A 197 -10.08 -16.19 -5.19
CA ARG A 197 -10.38 -14.78 -5.49
C ARG A 197 -9.85 -13.87 -4.40
N ALA A 198 -10.03 -14.24 -3.14
CA ALA A 198 -9.56 -13.45 -2.01
C ALA A 198 -8.03 -13.29 -2.01
N VAL A 199 -7.29 -14.38 -2.27
CA VAL A 199 -5.81 -14.34 -2.40
C VAL A 199 -5.40 -13.39 -3.52
N ALA A 200 -6.00 -13.52 -4.70
CA ALA A 200 -5.68 -12.67 -5.85
C ALA A 200 -6.01 -11.19 -5.60
N LEU A 201 -7.16 -10.89 -4.99
CA LEU A 201 -7.56 -9.51 -4.66
C LEU A 201 -6.61 -8.86 -3.65
N VAL A 202 -6.28 -9.56 -2.56
CA VAL A 202 -5.35 -9.02 -1.54
C VAL A 202 -3.97 -8.80 -2.15
N GLY A 203 -3.47 -9.80 -2.89
CA GLY A 203 -2.16 -9.70 -3.53
C GLY A 203 -2.09 -8.53 -4.52
N ALA A 204 -3.11 -8.39 -5.38
CA ALA A 204 -3.20 -7.29 -6.34
C ALA A 204 -3.34 -5.92 -5.68
N SER A 205 -4.14 -5.81 -4.62
CA SER A 205 -4.34 -4.55 -3.89
C SER A 205 -3.03 -4.09 -3.23
N VAL A 206 -2.32 -4.99 -2.57
CA VAL A 206 -1.02 -4.70 -1.94
C VAL A 206 0.01 -4.33 -3.00
N PHE A 207 0.10 -5.09 -4.08
CA PHE A 207 1.04 -4.83 -5.18
C PHE A 207 0.79 -3.45 -5.81
N ALA A 208 -0.46 -3.16 -6.18
CA ALA A 208 -0.82 -1.87 -6.78
C ALA A 208 -0.56 -0.70 -5.83
N SER A 209 -0.81 -0.88 -4.53
CA SER A 209 -0.53 0.16 -3.53
C SER A 209 0.97 0.44 -3.39
N LEU A 210 1.81 -0.60 -3.41
CA LEU A 210 3.27 -0.45 -3.41
C LEU A 210 3.79 0.19 -4.70
N GLN A 211 3.22 -0.18 -5.85
CA GLN A 211 3.53 0.45 -7.14
C GLN A 211 3.18 1.94 -7.13
N MET A 212 2.04 2.29 -6.51
CA MET A 212 1.67 3.69 -6.41
C MET A 212 2.53 4.45 -5.41
N TRP A 213 2.88 3.82 -4.29
CA TRP A 213 3.76 4.40 -3.29
C TRP A 213 5.14 4.76 -3.87
N ILE A 214 5.74 3.87 -4.69
CA ILE A 214 7.03 4.17 -5.34
C ILE A 214 6.88 5.27 -6.40
N GLY A 215 5.79 5.26 -7.17
CA GLY A 215 5.46 6.32 -8.12
C GLY A 215 5.31 7.69 -7.44
N ALA A 216 4.58 7.74 -6.32
CA ALA A 216 4.42 8.95 -5.53
C ALA A 216 5.75 9.43 -4.94
N ALA A 217 6.58 8.52 -4.41
CA ALA A 217 7.89 8.85 -3.89
C ALA A 217 8.80 9.47 -4.96
N VAL A 218 8.81 8.91 -6.18
CA VAL A 218 9.64 9.39 -7.31
C VAL A 218 9.07 10.69 -7.92
N SER A 219 7.75 10.84 -8.00
CA SER A 219 7.11 12.02 -8.60
C SER A 219 7.43 13.33 -7.89
N ARG A 220 7.77 13.29 -6.59
CA ARG A 220 8.19 14.49 -5.84
C ARG A 220 9.52 15.09 -6.33
N TRP A 221 10.19 14.41 -7.27
CA TRP A 221 11.56 14.67 -7.70
C TRP A 221 11.65 14.95 -9.18
N THR A 222 10.78 14.32 -9.97
CA THR A 222 10.77 14.48 -11.41
C THR A 222 9.87 15.67 -11.78
N SER A 223 10.40 16.63 -12.55
CA SER A 223 9.60 17.74 -13.09
C SER A 223 8.58 17.29 -14.16
N VAL A 224 8.42 15.97 -14.35
CA VAL A 224 7.67 15.33 -15.43
C VAL A 224 6.17 15.66 -15.37
N THR A 225 5.66 16.06 -14.22
CA THR A 225 4.24 16.47 -14.04
C THR A 225 4.00 17.97 -14.16
N ARG A 226 5.03 18.80 -14.37
CA ARG A 226 4.86 20.28 -14.43
C ARG A 226 4.11 20.76 -15.66
N ASP A 227 4.22 20.04 -16.77
CA ASP A 227 3.69 20.48 -18.07
C ASP A 227 2.44 19.70 -18.51
N LEU A 228 1.90 18.84 -17.64
CA LEU A 228 0.73 18.01 -17.94
C LEU A 228 -0.56 18.71 -17.52
N ASP A 229 -1.55 18.73 -18.41
CA ASP A 229 -2.89 19.22 -18.12
C ASP A 229 -3.67 18.26 -17.21
N GLY A 230 -4.74 18.74 -16.58
CA GLY A 230 -5.54 17.98 -15.61
C GLY A 230 -5.97 16.56 -16.08
N PRO A 231 -6.51 16.38 -17.30
CA PRO A 231 -6.87 15.06 -17.82
C PRO A 231 -5.68 14.12 -18.01
N GLU A 232 -4.53 14.64 -18.46
CA GLU A 232 -3.32 13.84 -18.66
C GLU A 232 -2.74 13.38 -17.33
N LEU A 233 -2.78 14.25 -16.31
CA LEU A 233 -2.46 13.89 -14.93
C LEU A 233 -3.39 12.79 -14.40
N LEU A 234 -4.70 12.88 -14.65
CA LEU A 234 -5.62 11.80 -14.26
C LEU A 234 -5.23 10.47 -14.90
N VAL A 235 -4.94 10.44 -16.20
CA VAL A 235 -4.50 9.20 -16.87
C VAL A 235 -3.19 8.70 -16.28
N ALA A 236 -2.21 9.58 -16.06
CA ALA A 236 -0.90 9.24 -15.50
C ALA A 236 -0.98 8.68 -14.08
N TRP A 237 -1.97 9.07 -13.28
CA TRP A 237 -2.12 8.62 -11.89
C TRP A 237 -3.15 7.49 -11.72
N VAL A 238 -4.13 7.36 -12.62
CA VAL A 238 -5.15 6.29 -12.61
C VAL A 238 -4.65 5.01 -13.28
N LEU A 239 -4.07 5.14 -14.47
CA LEU A 239 -3.80 3.99 -15.33
C LEU A 239 -2.74 3.04 -14.75
N PRO A 240 -1.60 3.52 -14.19
CA PRO A 240 -0.60 2.63 -13.62
C PRO A 240 -1.10 1.72 -12.49
N PRO A 241 -1.78 2.21 -11.43
CA PRO A 241 -2.27 1.33 -10.37
C PRO A 241 -3.35 0.36 -10.87
N LEU A 242 -4.20 0.76 -11.83
CA LEU A 242 -5.20 -0.15 -12.43
C LEU A 242 -4.54 -1.26 -13.25
N ALA A 243 -3.55 -0.92 -14.09
CA ALA A 243 -2.80 -1.90 -14.86
C ALA A 243 -2.02 -2.85 -13.95
N ALA A 244 -1.31 -2.30 -12.95
CA ALA A 244 -0.58 -3.08 -11.95
C ALA A 244 -1.53 -4.03 -11.18
N PHE A 245 -2.71 -3.54 -10.77
CA PHE A 245 -3.72 -4.35 -10.11
C PHE A 245 -4.21 -5.48 -11.03
N ALA A 246 -4.60 -5.17 -12.27
CA ALA A 246 -5.12 -6.17 -13.20
C ALA A 246 -4.10 -7.26 -13.51
N LEU A 247 -2.84 -6.89 -13.75
CA LEU A 247 -1.75 -7.82 -14.02
C LEU A 247 -1.42 -8.68 -12.80
N ALA A 248 -1.32 -8.09 -11.61
CA ALA A 248 -1.06 -8.81 -10.37
C ALA A 248 -2.24 -9.72 -9.99
N PHE A 249 -3.48 -9.26 -10.20
CA PHE A 249 -4.68 -10.08 -10.01
C PHE A 249 -4.67 -11.29 -10.94
N TRP A 250 -4.38 -11.08 -12.23
CA TRP A 250 -4.29 -12.14 -13.22
C TRP A 250 -3.19 -13.16 -12.86
N GLY A 251 -1.98 -12.69 -12.54
CA GLY A 251 -0.88 -13.54 -12.11
C GLY A 251 -1.19 -14.32 -10.83
N GLY A 252 -1.76 -13.66 -9.81
CA GLY A 252 -2.17 -14.28 -8.55
C GLY A 252 -3.29 -15.30 -8.74
N TRP A 253 -4.27 -15.00 -9.60
CA TRP A 253 -5.35 -15.92 -9.96
C TRP A 253 -4.81 -17.19 -10.65
N LEU A 254 -3.86 -17.04 -11.59
CA LEU A 254 -3.21 -18.17 -12.25
C LEU A 254 -2.28 -18.96 -11.31
N GLY A 255 -1.71 -18.33 -10.29
CA GLY A 255 -0.82 -18.95 -9.31
C GLY A 255 -1.55 -19.69 -8.19
N ALA A 256 -2.71 -19.19 -7.75
CA ALA A 256 -3.56 -19.85 -6.77
C ALA A 256 -4.37 -20.96 -7.45
N ALA A 257 -4.05 -22.23 -7.13
CA ALA A 257 -4.75 -23.36 -7.73
C ALA A 257 -6.22 -23.45 -7.26
N PRO A 258 -7.09 -24.15 -8.02
CA PRO A 258 -8.52 -24.22 -7.71
C PRO A 258 -8.84 -24.93 -6.39
N VAL A 259 -7.91 -25.73 -5.85
CA VAL A 259 -8.08 -26.55 -4.63
C VAL A 259 -7.74 -25.80 -3.33
N VAL A 260 -7.43 -24.50 -3.40
CA VAL A 260 -7.06 -23.73 -2.20
C VAL A 260 -8.26 -23.66 -1.23
N SER A 261 -8.16 -24.39 -0.11
CA SER A 261 -9.19 -24.46 0.93
C SER A 261 -9.11 -23.32 1.95
N ARG A 262 -7.97 -22.62 2.05
CA ARG A 262 -7.74 -21.51 3.00
C ARG A 262 -7.04 -20.32 2.33
N VAL A 263 -7.43 -19.11 2.68
CA VAL A 263 -6.91 -17.87 2.07
C VAL A 263 -5.49 -17.58 2.53
N ARG A 264 -5.15 -17.79 3.81
CA ARG A 264 -3.81 -17.52 4.40
C ARG A 264 -3.27 -16.14 4.01
N PRO A 265 -3.97 -15.06 4.39
CA PRO A 265 -3.81 -13.75 3.76
C PRO A 265 -2.38 -13.17 3.86
N PHE A 266 -1.63 -13.43 4.92
CA PHE A 266 -0.24 -12.97 5.04
C PHE A 266 0.72 -13.61 4.02
N ARG A 267 0.39 -14.80 3.49
CA ARG A 267 1.15 -15.39 2.38
C ARG A 267 0.86 -14.66 1.08
N ALA A 268 -0.38 -14.23 0.85
CA ALA A 268 -0.73 -13.38 -0.29
C ALA A 268 -0.03 -12.02 -0.20
N VAL A 269 -0.01 -11.40 0.99
CA VAL A 269 0.75 -10.16 1.24
C VAL A 269 2.25 -10.38 0.98
N GLY A 270 2.84 -11.45 1.54
CA GLY A 270 4.25 -11.78 1.31
C GLY A 270 4.58 -12.07 -0.15
N ALA A 271 3.69 -12.76 -0.88
CA ALA A 271 3.82 -12.99 -2.32
C ALA A 271 3.81 -11.66 -3.09
N ALA A 272 2.90 -10.75 -2.75
CA ALA A 272 2.81 -9.43 -3.38
C ALA A 272 4.05 -8.57 -3.13
N VAL A 273 4.53 -8.49 -1.88
CA VAL A 273 5.74 -7.74 -1.52
C VAL A 273 6.97 -8.32 -2.22
N LEU A 274 7.15 -9.65 -2.20
CA LEU A 274 8.27 -10.30 -2.88
C LEU A 274 8.23 -10.06 -4.38
N THR A 275 7.05 -10.22 -4.99
CA THR A 275 6.84 -9.94 -6.41
C THR A 275 7.18 -8.50 -6.74
N PHE A 276 6.71 -7.54 -5.94
CA PHE A 276 7.01 -6.12 -6.11
C PHE A 276 8.52 -5.88 -6.14
N VAL A 277 9.25 -6.37 -5.14
CA VAL A 277 10.72 -6.23 -5.09
C VAL A 277 11.39 -6.85 -6.32
N LEU A 278 11.01 -8.07 -6.71
CA LEU A 278 11.59 -8.75 -7.86
C LEU A 278 11.31 -8.03 -9.19
N VAL A 279 10.10 -7.49 -9.36
CA VAL A 279 9.73 -6.69 -10.54
C VAL A 279 10.57 -5.42 -10.59
N GLN A 280 10.73 -4.69 -9.48
CA GLN A 280 11.56 -3.48 -9.47
C GLN A 280 13.02 -3.81 -9.79
N VAL A 281 13.60 -4.84 -9.18
CA VAL A 281 14.97 -5.28 -9.45
C VAL A 281 15.13 -5.68 -10.92
N GLY A 282 14.18 -6.43 -11.47
CA GLY A 282 14.18 -6.83 -12.88
C GLY A 282 14.12 -5.64 -13.84
N CYS A 283 13.24 -4.68 -13.58
CA CYS A 283 13.13 -3.45 -14.38
C CYS A 283 14.42 -2.60 -14.29
N VAL A 284 14.99 -2.43 -13.10
CA VAL A 284 16.26 -1.70 -12.92
C VAL A 284 17.40 -2.39 -13.66
N ALA A 285 17.53 -3.71 -13.55
CA ALA A 285 18.54 -4.48 -14.27
C ALA A 285 18.39 -4.33 -15.80
N PHE A 286 17.16 -4.35 -16.31
CA PHE A 286 16.89 -4.12 -17.72
C PHE A 286 17.25 -2.69 -18.17
N MET A 287 16.90 -1.67 -17.37
CA MET A 287 17.30 -0.28 -17.66
C MET A 287 18.82 -0.11 -17.71
N LEU A 288 19.55 -0.72 -16.76
CA LEU A 288 21.00 -0.67 -16.73
C LEU A 288 21.63 -1.39 -17.92
N LEU A 289 21.08 -2.56 -18.30
CA LEU A 289 21.52 -3.31 -19.48
C LEU A 289 21.32 -2.50 -20.77
N TRP A 290 20.15 -1.85 -20.90
CA TRP A 290 19.87 -0.96 -22.02
C TRP A 290 20.84 0.22 -22.07
N LEU A 291 21.08 0.88 -20.93
CA LEU A 291 22.02 2.00 -20.84
C LEU A 291 23.44 1.57 -21.24
N MET A 292 23.89 0.41 -20.77
CA MET A 292 25.19 -0.16 -21.13
C MET A 292 25.28 -0.43 -22.64
N LEU A 293 24.23 -1.00 -23.22
CA LEU A 293 24.14 -1.25 -24.67
C LEU A 293 24.16 0.08 -25.45
N ALA A 294 23.47 1.10 -24.97
CA ALA A 294 23.40 2.42 -25.60
C ALA A 294 24.74 3.14 -25.64
N VAL A 295 25.49 3.08 -24.53
CA VAL A 295 26.84 3.63 -24.44
C VAL A 295 27.78 2.85 -25.37
N TRP A 296 27.66 1.52 -25.39
CA TRP A 296 28.55 0.67 -26.19
C TRP A 296 28.36 0.83 -27.70
N LEU A 297 27.10 0.93 -28.16
CA LEU A 297 26.75 1.06 -29.57
C LEU A 297 26.81 2.50 -30.11
N HIS A 298 27.22 3.49 -29.30
CA HIS A 298 27.33 4.91 -29.68
C HIS A 298 26.07 5.49 -30.36
N GLY A 299 24.88 4.94 -30.10
CA GLY A 299 23.80 5.10 -31.06
C GLY A 299 22.42 4.74 -30.53
N PHE A 300 21.86 5.58 -29.65
CA PHE A 300 20.42 5.61 -29.35
C PHE A 300 19.91 7.03 -29.04
N ASN A 301 20.47 8.06 -29.70
CA ASN A 301 20.05 9.46 -29.50
C ASN A 301 18.80 9.85 -30.32
N SER A 302 18.09 8.88 -30.92
CA SER A 302 16.87 9.15 -31.69
C SER A 302 15.62 9.00 -30.82
N ALA A 303 14.62 9.85 -31.06
CA ALA A 303 13.32 9.74 -30.39
C ALA A 303 12.69 8.35 -30.56
N GLY A 304 12.88 7.72 -31.72
CA GLY A 304 12.40 6.36 -31.99
C GLY A 304 13.03 5.29 -31.10
N SER A 305 14.30 5.46 -30.70
CA SER A 305 14.95 4.54 -29.77
C SER A 305 14.43 4.69 -28.33
N LEU A 306 14.11 5.92 -27.91
CA LEU A 306 13.51 6.15 -26.60
C LEU A 306 12.09 5.58 -26.52
N VAL A 307 11.29 5.76 -27.58
CA VAL A 307 9.95 5.17 -27.68
C VAL A 307 10.02 3.63 -27.66
N SER A 308 10.93 3.02 -28.42
CA SER A 308 11.08 1.56 -28.43
C SER A 308 11.56 1.02 -27.09
N PHE A 309 12.45 1.73 -26.39
CA PHE A 309 12.87 1.41 -25.03
C PHE A 309 11.70 1.45 -24.04
N VAL A 310 10.90 2.52 -24.04
CA VAL A 310 9.73 2.65 -23.16
C VAL A 310 8.72 1.53 -23.43
N ALA A 311 8.43 1.25 -24.71
CA ALA A 311 7.54 0.16 -25.09
C ALA A 311 8.06 -1.21 -24.62
N ALA A 312 9.36 -1.48 -24.80
CA ALA A 312 9.99 -2.70 -24.32
C ALA A 312 9.94 -2.81 -22.78
N LEU A 313 10.20 -1.72 -22.06
CA LEU A 313 10.14 -1.69 -20.60
C LEU A 313 8.72 -1.96 -20.10
N VAL A 314 7.68 -1.40 -20.73
CA VAL A 314 6.27 -1.66 -20.39
C VAL A 314 5.90 -3.13 -20.62
N LEU A 315 6.34 -3.72 -21.73
CA LEU A 315 6.11 -5.13 -22.02
C LEU A 315 6.82 -6.05 -21.01
N ILE A 316 8.07 -5.75 -20.71
CA ILE A 316 8.87 -6.50 -19.72
C ILE A 316 8.26 -6.38 -18.35
N TYR A 317 7.87 -5.17 -17.92
CA TYR A 317 7.17 -4.97 -16.66
C TYR A 317 5.90 -5.81 -16.60
N SER A 318 5.06 -5.75 -17.64
CA SER A 318 3.79 -6.48 -17.70
C SER A 318 4.00 -8.00 -17.61
N MET A 319 4.99 -8.51 -18.34
CA MET A 319 5.37 -9.92 -18.30
C MET A 319 5.91 -10.32 -16.93
N LEU A 320 6.84 -9.55 -16.36
CA LEU A 320 7.44 -9.81 -15.05
C LEU A 320 6.37 -9.84 -13.96
N VAL A 321 5.45 -8.87 -13.94
CA VAL A 321 4.36 -8.84 -12.96
C VAL A 321 3.55 -10.13 -13.02
N VAL A 322 3.07 -10.54 -14.20
CA VAL A 322 2.23 -11.74 -14.34
C VAL A 322 3.00 -13.01 -13.96
N VAL A 323 4.21 -13.19 -14.50
CA VAL A 323 5.03 -14.40 -14.30
C VAL A 323 5.47 -14.51 -12.85
N LEU A 324 6.03 -13.45 -12.27
CA LEU A 324 6.53 -13.47 -10.89
C LEU A 324 5.38 -13.60 -9.91
N THR A 325 4.24 -12.90 -10.09
CA THR A 325 3.09 -13.06 -9.19
C THR A 325 2.57 -14.49 -9.22
N ARG A 326 2.51 -15.10 -10.41
CA ARG A 326 2.11 -16.51 -10.57
C ARG A 326 3.06 -17.44 -9.83
N VAL A 327 4.37 -17.26 -10.03
CA VAL A 327 5.41 -18.14 -9.44
C VAL A 327 5.44 -17.99 -7.92
N THR A 328 5.51 -16.77 -7.39
CA THR A 328 5.58 -16.51 -5.95
C THR A 328 4.33 -17.01 -5.23
N THR A 329 3.14 -16.75 -5.79
CA THR A 329 1.87 -17.26 -5.26
C THR A 329 1.87 -18.79 -5.27
N ARG A 330 2.25 -19.42 -6.38
CA ARG A 330 2.30 -20.89 -6.47
C ARG A 330 3.29 -21.49 -5.47
N VAL A 331 4.51 -20.95 -5.36
CA VAL A 331 5.54 -21.44 -4.44
C VAL A 331 5.08 -21.32 -2.98
N LEU A 332 4.52 -20.18 -2.60
CA LEU A 332 4.07 -19.94 -1.23
C LEU A 332 2.83 -20.75 -0.87
N TYR A 333 2.02 -21.17 -1.83
CA TYR A 333 0.83 -22.00 -1.60
C TYR A 333 1.02 -23.49 -1.91
N ARG A 334 2.13 -23.90 -2.55
CA ARG A 334 2.42 -25.29 -2.96
C ARG A 334 2.32 -26.32 -1.84
N ARG A 335 2.63 -25.94 -0.59
CA ARG A 335 2.52 -26.84 0.58
C ARG A 335 1.07 -27.10 1.04
N TYR A 336 0.09 -26.51 0.37
CA TYR A 336 -1.34 -26.56 0.71
C TYR A 336 -2.22 -26.84 -0.51
N LEU A 337 -1.59 -27.26 -1.60
CA LEU A 337 -2.19 -27.79 -2.82
C LEU A 337 -1.98 -29.30 -2.84
#